data_AF-A0A7R9LUV8-F1
#
_entry.id   AF-A0A7R9LUV8-F1
#
_cell.length_a   1.000
_cell.length_b   1.000
_cell.length_c   1.000
_cell.angle_alpha   90.00
_cell.angle_beta   90.00
_cell.angle_gamma   90.00
#
_symmetry.space_group_name_H-M   'P 1'
#
loop_
_entity.id
_entity.type
_entity.pdbx_description
1 polymer ?
#
loop_
_entity_poly.entity_id
_entity_poly.type
_entity_poly.pdbx_seq_one_letter_code
_entity_poly.pdbx_strand_id
1 'polypeptide(L)'
;MGYRTSMPTISHLIYNLATNQVIQQKLIKEIDETFDDKPKDKKKDKKIKEEENKVKVNEKSDEKKEENKETDGLEEEEGKGFLEAIDGMQYLDACIKETLRLYPPVPIIKRKATTDTKLGNICIPKNSEIWIPVSAVHRDPDYYSNAEVFKPERFLAKSRSKVIEGSYVAFGGDGARGCIAQSVALLEIKLCLISLLKNYRFAKCGLTKELQYESSNEMFASMTPTNVFVKIIKRIKYTEYVSRERGINTYEDRHRLIRPPLPLIHSHIRAAVERAHKTRHDENITADNTLLWGLPVFQA
;
A
#
# COMPACT_ATOMS: atom_id res chain seq x y z
N MET A 1 5.44 -21.30 6.89
CA MET A 1 6.26 -20.56 5.91
C MET A 1 5.73 -19.14 5.66
N GLY A 2 4.45 -18.95 5.31
CA GLY A 2 3.90 -17.64 4.89
C GLY A 2 4.24 -16.46 5.81
N TYR A 3 4.03 -16.58 7.12
CA TYR A 3 4.37 -15.53 8.09
C TYR A 3 5.83 -15.03 7.97
N ARG A 4 6.80 -15.95 7.79
CA ARG A 4 8.23 -15.63 7.78
C ARG A 4 8.72 -15.02 6.47
N THR A 5 7.86 -14.93 5.47
CA THR A 5 8.14 -14.28 4.17
C THR A 5 7.31 -13.01 4.00
N SER A 6 6.02 -13.03 4.38
CA SER A 6 5.13 -11.87 4.28
C SER A 6 5.51 -10.78 5.29
N MET A 7 5.77 -11.13 6.55
CA MET A 7 6.07 -10.13 7.60
C MET A 7 7.34 -9.30 7.33
N PRO A 8 8.49 -9.90 6.96
CA PRO A 8 9.68 -9.13 6.60
C PRO A 8 9.42 -8.19 5.41
N THR A 9 8.63 -8.66 4.43
CA THR A 9 8.27 -7.84 3.26
C THR A 9 7.43 -6.63 3.68
N ILE A 10 6.41 -6.83 4.53
CA ILE A 10 5.58 -5.75 5.07
C ILE A 10 6.44 -4.75 5.87
N SER A 11 7.34 -5.25 6.72
CA SER A 11 8.24 -4.41 7.53
C SER A 11 9.12 -3.50 6.66
N HIS A 12 9.79 -4.06 5.65
CA HIS A 12 10.59 -3.27 4.71
C HIS A 12 9.74 -2.29 3.92
N LEU A 13 8.55 -2.69 3.48
CA LEU A 13 7.67 -1.82 2.71
C LEU A 13 7.21 -0.63 3.55
N ILE A 14 6.79 -0.84 4.79
CA ILE A 14 6.43 0.25 5.71
C ILE A 14 7.63 1.17 5.95
N TYR A 15 8.83 0.63 6.16
CA TYR A 15 10.05 1.43 6.30
C TYR A 15 10.38 2.26 5.05
N ASN A 16 10.32 1.65 3.85
CA ASN A 16 10.55 2.34 2.59
C ASN A 16 9.52 3.46 2.33
N LEU A 17 8.26 3.24 2.70
CA LEU A 17 7.21 4.26 2.61
C LEU A 17 7.43 5.40 3.62
N ALA A 18 7.87 5.07 4.84
CA ALA A 18 8.16 6.06 5.88
C ALA A 18 9.34 6.97 5.52
N THR A 19 10.34 6.41 4.82
CA THR A 19 11.53 7.14 4.35
C THR A 19 11.29 7.89 3.05
N ASN A 20 10.41 7.39 2.17
CA ASN A 20 10.10 8.00 0.88
C ASN A 20 8.68 8.57 0.82
N GLN A 21 8.51 9.79 1.34
CA GLN A 21 7.19 10.44 1.41
C GLN A 21 6.54 10.68 0.05
N VAL A 22 7.33 10.96 -0.99
CA VAL A 22 6.82 11.14 -2.37
C VAL A 22 6.18 9.85 -2.90
N ILE A 23 6.82 8.71 -2.67
CA ILE A 23 6.29 7.40 -3.08
C ILE A 23 5.04 7.09 -2.29
N GLN A 24 5.05 7.33 -0.97
CA GLN A 24 3.89 7.13 -0.12
C GLN A 24 2.69 7.96 -0.55
N GLN A 25 2.88 9.22 -0.92
CA GLN A 25 1.82 10.09 -1.42
C GLN A 25 1.21 9.59 -2.73
N LYS A 26 2.04 9.10 -3.67
CA LYS A 26 1.54 8.48 -4.92
C LYS A 26 0.70 7.24 -4.64
N LEU A 27 1.14 6.40 -3.70
CA LEU A 27 0.41 5.19 -3.31
C LEU A 27 -0.91 5.52 -2.59
N ILE A 28 -0.89 6.47 -1.66
CA ILE A 28 -2.10 6.98 -1.00
C ILE A 28 -3.09 7.53 -2.03
N LYS A 29 -2.60 8.29 -3.01
CA LYS A 29 -3.44 8.81 -4.09
C LYS A 29 -4.11 7.68 -4.89
N GLU A 30 -3.37 6.64 -5.26
CA GLU A 30 -3.96 5.47 -5.94
C GLU A 30 -5.01 4.77 -5.07
N ILE A 31 -4.75 4.59 -3.77
CA ILE A 31 -5.72 4.00 -2.81
C ILE A 31 -6.99 4.85 -2.74
N ASP A 32 -6.85 6.16 -2.58
CA ASP A 32 -7.99 7.07 -2.49
C ASP A 32 -8.78 7.08 -3.82
N GLU A 33 -8.11 7.11 -4.99
CA GLU A 33 -8.78 7.05 -6.31
C GLU A 33 -9.51 5.72 -6.56
N THR A 34 -9.06 4.64 -5.93
CA THR A 34 -9.63 3.29 -6.07
C THR A 34 -10.81 3.06 -5.13
N PHE A 35 -10.75 3.56 -3.89
CA PHE A 35 -11.71 3.23 -2.84
C PHE A 35 -12.56 4.41 -2.34
N ASP A 36 -12.22 5.66 -2.65
CA ASP A 36 -13.10 6.80 -2.34
C ASP A 36 -14.07 7.03 -3.52
N ASP A 37 -15.36 7.07 -3.20
CA ASP A 37 -16.46 7.13 -4.16
C ASP A 37 -16.29 8.23 -5.22
N LYS A 38 -16.20 7.83 -6.49
CA LYS A 38 -16.76 8.66 -7.58
C LYS A 38 -18.28 8.52 -7.51
N PRO A 39 -19.06 9.59 -7.74
CA PRO A 39 -20.51 9.53 -7.66
C PRO A 39 -21.04 8.47 -8.63
N LYS A 40 -21.64 7.40 -8.09
CA LYS A 40 -22.43 6.44 -8.86
C LYS A 40 -23.54 7.24 -9.56
N ASP A 41 -23.50 7.29 -10.90
CA ASP A 41 -24.49 8.00 -11.71
C ASP A 41 -25.89 7.39 -11.48
N LYS A 42 -26.72 8.08 -10.67
CA LYS A 42 -28.12 7.77 -10.36
C LYS A 42 -29.06 7.66 -11.58
N LYS A 43 -28.53 7.71 -12.81
CA LYS A 43 -29.30 7.55 -14.05
C LYS A 43 -29.58 6.09 -14.42
N LYS A 44 -28.75 5.13 -13.99
CA LYS A 44 -29.04 3.70 -14.20
C LYS A 44 -30.10 3.17 -13.23
N ASP A 45 -30.04 3.57 -11.95
CA ASP A 45 -30.98 3.10 -10.93
C ASP A 45 -32.41 3.62 -11.12
N LYS A 46 -32.59 4.78 -11.76
CA LYS A 46 -33.95 5.27 -12.10
C LYS A 46 -34.61 4.45 -13.21
N LYS A 47 -33.84 3.99 -14.21
CA LYS A 47 -34.39 3.13 -15.28
C LYS A 47 -34.79 1.75 -14.74
N ILE A 48 -33.97 1.18 -13.86
CA ILE A 48 -34.25 -0.13 -13.25
C ILE A 48 -35.48 -0.05 -12.33
N LYS A 49 -35.61 1.02 -11.52
CA LYS A 49 -36.78 1.21 -10.65
C LYS A 49 -38.09 1.52 -11.40
N GLU A 50 -38.02 2.17 -12.57
CA GLU A 50 -39.20 2.38 -13.43
C GLU A 50 -39.64 1.11 -14.15
N GLU A 51 -38.72 0.21 -14.49
CA GLU A 51 -39.03 -1.11 -15.05
C GLU A 51 -39.56 -2.08 -13.98
N GLU A 52 -38.99 -2.09 -12.76
CA GLU A 52 -39.48 -2.90 -11.63
C GLU A 52 -40.89 -2.48 -11.16
N ASN A 53 -41.22 -1.18 -11.20
CA ASN A 53 -42.57 -0.71 -10.88
C ASN A 53 -43.62 -1.06 -11.95
N LYS A 54 -43.21 -1.35 -13.20
CA LYS A 54 -44.14 -1.86 -14.22
C LYS A 54 -44.40 -3.36 -14.04
N VAL A 55 -43.45 -4.12 -13.52
CA VAL A 55 -43.60 -5.56 -13.26
C VAL A 55 -44.44 -5.81 -12.00
N LYS A 56 -44.30 -4.99 -10.95
CA LYS A 56 -45.00 -5.18 -9.65
C LYS A 56 -46.51 -4.90 -9.63
N VAL A 57 -47.12 -4.42 -10.72
CA VAL A 57 -48.58 -4.20 -10.78
C VAL A 57 -49.35 -5.47 -11.18
N ASN A 58 -48.69 -6.51 -11.73
CA ASN A 58 -49.40 -7.58 -12.41
C ASN A 58 -49.27 -8.99 -11.84
N GLU A 59 -48.75 -9.19 -10.63
CA GLU A 59 -48.79 -10.52 -9.98
C GLU A 59 -49.07 -10.37 -8.48
N LYS A 60 -50.37 -10.30 -8.15
CA LYS A 60 -50.89 -10.68 -6.83
C LYS A 60 -51.63 -12.01 -6.99
N SER A 61 -50.94 -13.12 -6.72
CA SER A 61 -51.53 -14.31 -6.12
C SER A 61 -50.45 -15.34 -5.82
N ASP A 62 -50.46 -15.79 -4.57
CA ASP A 62 -50.02 -17.09 -4.07
C ASP A 62 -48.60 -17.19 -3.48
N GLU A 63 -48.61 -17.32 -2.15
CA GLU A 63 -47.48 -17.38 -1.24
C GLU A 63 -46.83 -18.77 -1.17
N LYS A 64 -45.57 -18.75 -0.67
CA LYS A 64 -44.78 -19.83 -0.02
C LYS A 64 -43.90 -20.71 -0.93
N LYS A 65 -42.66 -20.26 -1.13
CA LYS A 65 -41.38 -20.92 -0.75
C LYS A 65 -40.22 -20.30 -1.53
N GLU A 66 -39.53 -19.30 -0.99
CA GLU A 66 -38.14 -18.93 -1.39
C GLU A 66 -37.64 -17.75 -0.54
N GLU A 67 -37.13 -18.03 0.66
CA GLU A 67 -36.27 -17.09 1.39
C GLU A 67 -34.99 -17.86 1.74
N ASN A 68 -33.93 -17.61 0.96
CA ASN A 68 -32.49 -17.82 1.26
C ASN A 68 -31.59 -17.91 0.00
N LYS A 69 -31.90 -17.21 -1.10
CA LYS A 69 -31.01 -17.19 -2.29
C LYS A 69 -30.55 -15.80 -2.75
N GLU A 70 -31.10 -14.70 -2.22
CA GLU A 70 -30.81 -13.36 -2.74
C GLU A 70 -29.72 -12.58 -1.99
N THR A 71 -29.31 -13.00 -0.79
CA THR A 71 -28.28 -12.29 -0.01
C THR A 71 -26.84 -12.72 -0.32
N ASP A 72 -26.62 -13.98 -0.73
CA ASP A 72 -25.27 -14.46 -1.08
C ASP A 72 -24.74 -13.79 -2.36
N GLY A 73 -25.61 -13.50 -3.33
CA GLY A 73 -25.19 -12.93 -4.62
C GLY A 73 -24.70 -11.48 -4.53
N LEU A 74 -25.20 -10.68 -3.59
CA LEU A 74 -24.81 -9.27 -3.44
C LEU A 74 -23.45 -9.12 -2.73
N GLU A 75 -23.20 -9.94 -1.69
CA GLU A 75 -21.91 -9.95 -0.99
C GLU A 75 -20.80 -10.55 -1.87
N GLU A 76 -21.12 -11.56 -2.69
CA GLU A 76 -20.19 -12.12 -3.67
C GLU A 76 -19.83 -11.12 -4.78
N GLU A 77 -20.80 -10.36 -5.30
CA GLU A 77 -20.56 -9.32 -6.33
C GLU A 77 -19.80 -8.11 -5.76
N GLU A 78 -20.09 -7.68 -4.53
CA GLU A 78 -19.31 -6.62 -3.85
C GLU A 78 -17.87 -7.09 -3.53
N GLY A 79 -17.71 -8.33 -3.07
CA GLY A 79 -16.39 -8.93 -2.81
C GLY A 79 -15.56 -9.10 -4.08
N LYS A 80 -16.20 -9.46 -5.19
CA LYS A 80 -15.55 -9.57 -6.51
C LYS A 80 -15.10 -8.22 -7.03
N GLY A 81 -15.96 -7.18 -6.94
CA GLY A 81 -15.59 -5.82 -7.30
C GLY A 81 -14.43 -5.26 -6.47
N PHE A 82 -14.35 -5.63 -5.19
CA PHE A 82 -13.24 -5.24 -4.32
C PHE A 82 -11.90 -5.90 -4.72
N LEU A 83 -11.91 -7.19 -5.04
CA LEU A 83 -10.71 -7.90 -5.50
C LEU A 83 -10.23 -7.38 -6.87
N GLU A 84 -11.14 -7.15 -7.81
CA GLU A 84 -10.83 -6.54 -9.11
C GLU A 84 -10.21 -5.15 -8.94
N ALA A 85 -10.73 -4.34 -8.00
CA ALA A 85 -10.16 -3.04 -7.67
C ALA A 85 -8.72 -3.15 -7.14
N ILE A 86 -8.44 -4.11 -6.26
CA ILE A 86 -7.10 -4.38 -5.72
C ILE A 86 -6.13 -4.83 -6.82
N ASP A 87 -6.60 -5.67 -7.76
CA ASP A 87 -5.79 -6.14 -8.88
C ASP A 87 -5.49 -5.04 -9.90
N GLY A 88 -6.34 -4.00 -9.97
CA GLY A 88 -6.12 -2.81 -10.79
C GLY A 88 -5.04 -1.84 -10.27
N MET A 89 -4.56 -2.01 -9.03
CA MET A 89 -3.61 -1.09 -8.38
C MET A 89 -2.15 -1.33 -8.80
N GLN A 90 -1.78 -0.77 -9.95
CA GLN A 90 -0.47 -0.94 -10.58
C GLN A 90 0.70 -0.37 -9.75
N TYR A 91 0.49 0.75 -9.05
CA TYR A 91 1.55 1.38 -8.28
C TYR A 91 1.80 0.66 -6.95
N LEU A 92 0.74 0.15 -6.30
CA LEU A 92 0.85 -0.78 -5.19
C LEU A 92 1.66 -2.03 -5.57
N ASP A 93 1.33 -2.66 -6.70
CA ASP A 93 2.09 -3.80 -7.23
C ASP A 93 3.56 -3.47 -7.44
N ALA A 94 3.83 -2.29 -8.00
CA ALA A 94 5.18 -1.82 -8.25
C ALA A 94 5.98 -1.61 -6.95
N CYS A 95 5.34 -1.07 -5.90
CA CYS A 95 5.97 -0.90 -4.58
C CYS A 95 6.29 -2.24 -3.92
N ILE A 96 5.39 -3.22 -4.03
CA ILE A 96 5.61 -4.57 -3.49
C ILE A 96 6.75 -5.26 -4.23
N LYS A 97 6.75 -5.23 -5.58
CA LYS A 97 7.82 -5.81 -6.41
C LYS A 97 9.18 -5.18 -6.13
N GLU A 98 9.25 -3.86 -6.01
CA GLU A 98 10.51 -3.18 -5.69
C GLU A 98 11.01 -3.51 -4.28
N THR A 99 10.09 -3.71 -3.32
CA THR A 99 10.46 -4.17 -1.98
C THR A 99 11.03 -5.57 -2.02
N LEU A 100 10.37 -6.50 -2.72
CA LEU A 100 10.84 -7.87 -2.87
C LEU A 100 12.14 -7.98 -3.67
N ARG A 101 12.41 -7.03 -4.58
CA ARG A 101 13.69 -6.93 -5.30
C ARG A 101 14.83 -6.56 -4.35
N LEU A 102 14.67 -5.51 -3.56
CA LEU A 102 15.71 -5.08 -2.62
C LEU A 102 15.84 -6.05 -1.45
N TYR A 103 14.73 -6.58 -0.94
CA TYR A 103 14.69 -7.35 0.29
C TYR A 103 13.98 -8.69 0.08
N PRO A 104 14.52 -9.58 -0.78
CA PRO A 104 13.90 -10.88 -1.02
C PRO A 104 13.98 -11.72 0.27
N PRO A 105 12.86 -12.25 0.78
CA PRO A 105 12.88 -13.10 1.97
C PRO A 105 13.71 -14.39 1.80
N VAL A 106 13.93 -14.81 0.55
CA VAL A 106 14.81 -15.94 0.20
C VAL A 106 15.96 -15.39 -0.65
N PRO A 107 17.11 -15.04 -0.04
CA PRO A 107 18.21 -14.38 -0.75
C PRO A 107 19.04 -15.30 -1.63
N ILE A 108 18.98 -16.63 -1.39
CA ILE A 108 19.70 -17.65 -2.15
C ILE A 108 18.77 -18.84 -2.40
N ILE A 109 18.74 -19.33 -3.64
CA ILE A 109 18.03 -20.55 -4.00
C ILE A 109 19.06 -21.64 -4.32
N LYS A 110 18.91 -22.82 -3.72
CA LYS A 110 19.79 -23.97 -3.98
C LYS A 110 19.12 -24.98 -4.93
N ARG A 111 19.92 -25.58 -5.81
CA ARG A 111 19.57 -26.71 -6.66
C ARG A 111 20.69 -27.75 -6.60
N LYS A 112 20.37 -29.00 -6.89
CA LYS A 112 21.34 -30.08 -7.03
C LYS A 112 21.21 -30.69 -8.41
N ALA A 113 22.31 -30.78 -9.14
CA ALA A 113 22.33 -31.47 -10.43
C ALA A 113 22.13 -32.98 -10.20
N THR A 114 21.05 -33.56 -10.71
CA THR A 114 20.78 -35.01 -10.58
C THR A 114 21.49 -35.84 -11.64
N THR A 115 21.93 -35.19 -12.72
CA THR A 115 22.69 -35.73 -13.84
C THR A 115 23.74 -34.71 -14.28
N ASP A 116 24.73 -35.16 -15.05
CA ASP A 116 25.63 -34.23 -15.75
C ASP A 116 24.77 -33.32 -16.64
N THR A 117 24.87 -32.01 -16.42
CA THR A 117 23.98 -31.01 -17.00
C THR A 117 24.81 -29.93 -17.67
N LYS A 118 24.52 -29.62 -18.94
CA LYS A 118 25.15 -28.50 -19.63
C LYS A 118 24.28 -27.24 -19.50
N LEU A 119 24.82 -26.19 -18.90
CA LEU A 119 24.20 -24.87 -18.78
C LEU A 119 24.99 -23.86 -19.63
N GLY A 120 24.47 -23.54 -20.82
CA GLY A 120 25.22 -22.76 -21.81
C GLY A 120 26.53 -23.46 -22.18
N ASN A 121 27.66 -22.82 -21.89
CA ASN A 121 29.00 -23.38 -22.13
C ASN A 121 29.59 -24.11 -20.92
N ILE A 122 28.86 -24.19 -19.80
CA ILE A 122 29.33 -24.77 -18.54
C ILE A 122 28.80 -26.19 -18.41
N CYS A 123 29.69 -27.16 -18.16
CA CYS A 123 29.31 -28.53 -17.79
C CYS A 123 29.25 -28.63 -16.27
N ILE A 124 28.08 -28.97 -15.73
CA ILE A 124 27.84 -29.15 -14.30
C ILE A 124 27.78 -30.65 -14.02
N PRO A 125 28.74 -31.22 -13.27
CA PRO A 125 28.73 -32.63 -12.92
C PRO A 125 27.54 -33.01 -12.06
N LYS A 126 27.10 -34.26 -12.18
CA LYS A 126 26.12 -34.88 -11.30
C LYS A 126 26.51 -34.70 -9.83
N ASN A 127 25.51 -34.46 -8.99
CA ASN A 127 25.59 -34.16 -7.56
C ASN A 127 26.16 -32.79 -7.19
N SER A 128 26.53 -31.93 -8.14
CA SER A 128 26.94 -30.56 -7.85
C SER A 128 25.79 -29.74 -7.25
N GLU A 129 26.10 -28.91 -6.26
CA GLU A 129 25.18 -27.89 -5.76
C GLU A 129 25.30 -26.61 -6.58
N ILE A 130 24.16 -26.06 -6.98
CA ILE A 130 24.06 -24.81 -7.71
C ILE A 130 23.37 -23.80 -6.79
N TRP A 131 24.05 -22.70 -6.52
CA TRP A 131 23.55 -21.62 -5.66
C TRP A 131 23.21 -20.42 -6.55
N ILE A 132 21.94 -20.02 -6.52
CA ILE A 132 21.43 -18.90 -7.29
C ILE A 132 21.31 -17.70 -6.34
N PRO A 133 22.18 -16.67 -6.46
CA PRO A 133 22.21 -15.56 -5.53
C PRO A 133 21.13 -14.52 -5.89
N VAL A 134 19.89 -14.78 -5.50
CA VAL A 134 18.72 -13.92 -5.78
C VAL A 134 18.97 -12.46 -5.41
N SER A 135 19.47 -12.20 -4.20
CA SER A 135 19.75 -10.83 -3.74
C SER A 135 20.80 -10.10 -4.55
N ALA A 136 21.78 -10.82 -5.11
CA ALA A 136 22.83 -10.23 -5.93
C ALA A 136 22.32 -9.92 -7.33
N VAL A 137 21.60 -10.87 -7.96
CA VAL A 137 20.96 -10.66 -9.28
C VAL A 137 20.01 -9.47 -9.24
N HIS A 138 19.23 -9.33 -8.16
CA HIS A 138 18.31 -8.22 -7.99
C HIS A 138 18.99 -6.87 -7.77
N ARG A 139 20.27 -6.85 -7.39
CA ARG A 139 21.09 -5.65 -7.18
C ARG A 139 22.12 -5.41 -8.29
N ASP A 140 22.12 -6.24 -9.31
CA ASP A 140 23.07 -6.12 -10.41
C ASP A 140 22.77 -4.84 -11.22
N PRO A 141 23.71 -3.89 -11.34
CA PRO A 141 23.51 -2.67 -12.11
C PRO A 141 23.28 -2.92 -13.60
N ASP A 142 23.72 -4.07 -14.13
CA ASP A 142 23.51 -4.45 -15.53
C ASP A 142 22.03 -4.77 -15.81
N TYR A 143 21.30 -5.26 -14.80
CA TYR A 143 19.85 -5.51 -14.87
C TYR A 143 19.04 -4.34 -14.32
N TYR A 144 19.55 -3.61 -13.32
CA TYR A 144 18.85 -2.56 -12.60
C TYR A 144 19.71 -1.29 -12.42
N SER A 145 19.59 -0.33 -13.33
CA SER A 145 20.23 1.00 -13.18
C SER A 145 19.96 1.64 -11.80
N ASN A 146 20.94 2.14 -11.05
CA ASN A 146 20.74 2.60 -9.65
C ASN A 146 20.10 1.52 -8.75
N ALA A 147 20.69 0.32 -8.74
CA ALA A 147 20.10 -0.89 -8.16
C ALA A 147 19.79 -0.79 -6.65
N GLU A 148 20.51 0.03 -5.89
CA GLU A 148 20.28 0.20 -4.45
C GLU A 148 19.13 1.17 -4.12
N VAL A 149 18.64 1.94 -5.11
CA VAL A 149 17.59 2.95 -4.88
C VAL A 149 16.21 2.30 -5.02
N PHE A 150 15.39 2.45 -3.96
CA PHE A 150 13.98 2.07 -3.98
C PHE A 150 13.18 2.93 -4.97
N LYS A 151 12.89 2.36 -6.14
CA LYS A 151 12.22 3.04 -7.25
C LYS A 151 11.11 2.15 -7.86
N PRO A 152 9.88 2.21 -7.33
CA PRO A 152 8.74 1.45 -7.84
C PRO A 152 8.49 1.67 -9.34
N GLU A 153 8.78 2.86 -9.88
CA GLU A 153 8.51 3.22 -11.27
C GLU A 153 9.18 2.29 -12.31
N ARG A 154 10.15 1.46 -11.91
CA ARG A 154 10.75 0.40 -12.74
C ARG A 154 9.76 -0.66 -13.18
N PHE A 155 8.81 -0.99 -12.33
CA PHE A 155 7.85 -2.08 -12.56
C PHE A 155 6.54 -1.61 -13.20
N LEU A 156 6.41 -0.32 -13.47
CA LEU A 156 5.29 0.23 -14.24
C LEU A 156 5.49 -0.05 -15.73
N ALA A 157 4.38 -0.23 -16.46
CA ALA A 157 4.39 -0.62 -17.89
C ALA A 157 5.32 0.24 -18.77
N LYS A 158 5.39 1.55 -18.51
CA LYS A 158 6.25 2.50 -19.26
C LYS A 158 7.76 2.25 -19.10
N SER A 159 8.18 1.60 -18.01
CA SER A 159 9.59 1.33 -17.70
C SER A 159 9.92 -0.17 -17.76
N ARG A 160 8.91 -1.03 -17.83
CA ARG A 160 9.06 -2.49 -17.72
C ARG A 160 9.92 -3.10 -18.82
N SER A 161 9.95 -2.48 -20.01
CA SER A 161 10.86 -2.87 -21.11
C SER A 161 12.34 -2.72 -20.79
N LYS A 162 12.70 -2.01 -19.71
CA LYS A 162 14.09 -1.85 -19.24
C LYS A 162 14.52 -2.92 -18.26
N VAL A 163 13.60 -3.72 -17.71
CA VAL A 163 13.94 -4.83 -16.82
C VAL A 163 14.14 -6.07 -17.70
N ILE A 164 15.35 -6.63 -17.65
CA ILE A 164 15.70 -7.81 -18.45
C ILE A 164 14.84 -9.00 -18.01
N GLU A 165 14.27 -9.71 -18.97
CA GLU A 165 13.44 -10.89 -18.71
C GLU A 165 14.23 -11.94 -17.92
N GLY A 166 13.58 -12.57 -16.93
CA GLY A 166 14.23 -13.54 -16.04
C GLY A 166 15.13 -12.94 -14.95
N SER A 167 15.37 -11.62 -14.92
CA SER A 167 16.17 -10.97 -13.86
C SER A 167 15.40 -10.77 -12.53
N TYR A 168 14.07 -10.94 -12.54
CA TYR A 168 13.22 -10.84 -11.35
C TYR A 168 12.77 -12.21 -10.85
N VAL A 169 13.52 -12.75 -9.89
CA VAL A 169 13.33 -14.12 -9.33
C VAL A 169 12.88 -14.17 -7.86
N ALA A 170 12.16 -13.16 -7.38
CA ALA A 170 11.73 -13.05 -5.97
C ALA A 170 10.85 -14.22 -5.48
N PHE A 171 10.11 -14.86 -6.40
CA PHE A 171 9.22 -15.99 -6.10
C PHE A 171 9.74 -17.32 -6.64
N GLY A 172 11.07 -17.46 -6.82
CA GLY A 172 11.67 -18.70 -7.33
C GLY A 172 11.81 -18.80 -8.85
N GLY A 173 11.48 -17.71 -9.57
CA GLY A 173 11.53 -17.61 -11.03
C GLY A 173 10.39 -18.36 -11.74
N ASP A 174 10.43 -18.38 -13.07
CA ASP A 174 9.37 -18.91 -13.94
C ASP A 174 9.42 -20.45 -14.13
N GLY A 175 9.96 -21.17 -13.14
CA GLY A 175 10.16 -22.62 -13.21
C GLY A 175 9.08 -23.43 -12.49
N ALA A 176 9.14 -24.75 -12.63
CA ALA A 176 8.22 -25.70 -11.97
C ALA A 176 8.22 -25.65 -10.42
N ARG A 177 9.19 -24.94 -9.81
CA ARG A 177 9.27 -24.69 -8.36
C ARG A 177 9.09 -23.21 -8.02
N GLY A 178 8.39 -22.47 -8.87
CA GLY A 178 7.87 -21.14 -8.53
C GLY A 178 6.99 -21.21 -7.28
N CYS A 179 6.90 -20.09 -6.56
CA CYS A 179 6.16 -20.03 -5.31
C CYS A 179 4.67 -20.28 -5.54
N ILE A 180 4.17 -21.43 -5.08
CA ILE A 180 2.74 -21.79 -5.16
C ILE A 180 1.84 -20.81 -4.40
N ALA A 181 2.38 -20.13 -3.38
CA ALA A 181 1.67 -19.20 -2.52
C ALA A 181 1.84 -17.73 -2.96
N GLN A 182 2.36 -17.46 -4.16
CA GLN A 182 2.61 -16.09 -4.63
C GLN A 182 1.35 -15.22 -4.60
N SER A 183 0.22 -15.71 -5.12
CA SER A 183 -1.04 -14.96 -5.15
C SER A 183 -1.53 -14.60 -3.74
N VAL A 184 -1.51 -15.58 -2.83
CA VAL A 184 -1.91 -15.39 -1.43
C VAL A 184 -1.01 -14.39 -0.72
N ALA A 185 0.31 -14.49 -0.89
CA ALA A 185 1.26 -13.59 -0.25
C ALA A 185 1.09 -12.15 -0.75
N LEU A 186 0.90 -11.95 -2.05
CA LEU A 186 0.66 -10.63 -2.62
C LEU A 186 -0.66 -10.04 -2.11
N LEU A 187 -1.74 -10.82 -2.07
CA LEU A 187 -3.03 -10.37 -1.56
C LEU A 187 -2.94 -9.98 -0.07
N GLU A 188 -2.28 -10.79 0.76
CA GLU A 188 -2.05 -10.50 2.18
C GLU A 188 -1.35 -9.15 2.38
N ILE A 189 -0.25 -8.92 1.64
CA ILE A 189 0.53 -7.68 1.71
C ILE A 189 -0.33 -6.49 1.23
N LYS A 190 -1.05 -6.63 0.11
CA LYS A 190 -1.92 -5.57 -0.43
C LYS A 190 -3.00 -5.17 0.59
N LEU A 191 -3.73 -6.14 1.13
CA LEU A 191 -4.80 -5.89 2.10
C LEU A 191 -4.28 -5.21 3.37
N CYS A 192 -3.13 -5.66 3.88
CA CYS A 192 -2.49 -5.06 5.04
C CYS A 192 -2.17 -3.57 4.80
N LEU A 193 -1.53 -3.26 3.67
CA LEU A 193 -1.13 -1.89 3.34
C LEU A 193 -2.32 -0.99 3.06
N ILE A 194 -3.32 -1.46 2.30
CA ILE A 194 -4.52 -0.69 2.01
C ILE A 194 -5.23 -0.35 3.32
N SER A 195 -5.40 -1.33 4.21
CA SER A 195 -6.06 -1.13 5.50
C SER A 195 -5.37 -0.09 6.37
N LEU A 196 -4.03 -0.10 6.40
CA LEU A 196 -3.25 0.89 7.14
C LEU A 196 -3.28 2.26 6.45
N LEU A 197 -2.98 2.32 5.16
CA LEU A 197 -2.83 3.57 4.43
C LEU A 197 -4.15 4.30 4.19
N LYS A 198 -5.31 3.63 4.23
CA LYS A 198 -6.63 4.28 4.22
C LYS A 198 -6.77 5.30 5.36
N ASN A 199 -6.27 4.97 6.55
CA ASN A 199 -6.48 5.75 7.78
C ASN A 199 -5.21 6.37 8.34
N TYR A 200 -4.04 5.94 7.90
CA TYR A 200 -2.76 6.33 8.46
C TYR A 200 -1.74 6.66 7.38
N ARG A 201 -0.73 7.44 7.76
CA ARG A 201 0.48 7.67 6.99
C ARG A 201 1.69 7.37 7.86
N PHE A 202 2.77 6.94 7.23
CA PHE A 202 4.02 6.59 7.89
C PHE A 202 5.02 7.74 7.80
N ALA A 203 5.78 7.95 8.86
CA ALA A 203 6.89 8.91 8.89
C ALA A 203 8.10 8.28 9.58
N LYS A 204 9.29 8.74 9.18
CA LYS A 204 10.54 8.30 9.80
C LYS A 204 10.50 8.51 11.32
N CYS A 205 10.94 7.51 12.07
CA CYS A 205 11.17 7.62 13.50
C CYS A 205 12.67 7.81 13.76
N GLY A 206 13.04 8.67 14.71
CA GLY A 206 14.44 8.88 15.08
C GLY A 206 15.11 7.64 15.71
N LEU A 207 14.30 6.69 16.20
CA LEU A 207 14.79 5.43 16.79
C LEU A 207 15.39 4.48 15.74
N THR A 208 14.89 4.51 14.50
CA THR A 208 15.45 3.70 13.41
C THR A 208 16.30 4.57 12.51
N LYS A 209 17.62 4.53 12.75
CA LYS A 209 18.60 5.22 11.90
C LYS A 209 18.80 4.44 10.60
N GLU A 210 19.09 3.16 10.72
CA GLU A 210 19.31 2.21 9.63
C GLU A 210 18.67 0.86 9.99
N LEU A 211 18.37 0.03 8.98
CA LEU A 211 17.85 -1.31 9.20
C LEU A 211 18.96 -2.22 9.73
N GLN A 212 18.67 -2.89 10.84
CA GLN A 212 19.54 -3.89 11.43
C GLN A 212 18.97 -5.27 11.15
N TYR A 213 19.84 -6.24 10.88
CA TYR A 213 19.45 -7.62 10.61
C TYR A 213 20.13 -8.52 11.64
N GLU A 214 19.34 -9.32 12.35
CA GLU A 214 19.89 -10.37 13.20
C GLU A 214 20.20 -11.60 12.36
N SER A 215 21.42 -12.14 12.52
CA SER A 215 21.79 -13.42 11.94
C SER A 215 21.04 -14.53 12.69
N SER A 216 19.88 -14.92 12.19
CA SER A 216 19.26 -16.17 12.65
C SER A 216 20.05 -17.36 12.12
N ASN A 217 20.34 -18.34 13.00
CA ASN A 217 20.99 -19.62 12.65
C ASN A 217 20.10 -20.54 11.80
N GLU A 218 18.98 -20.03 11.30
CA GLU A 218 18.01 -20.83 10.56
C GLU A 218 18.34 -20.85 9.07
N MET A 219 18.20 -22.04 8.48
CA MET A 219 18.64 -22.41 7.13
C MET A 219 17.99 -21.60 5.99
N PHE A 220 17.06 -20.69 6.34
CA PHE A 220 16.53 -19.66 5.48
C PHE A 220 16.84 -18.32 6.14
N ALA A 221 17.90 -17.65 5.70
CA ALA A 221 18.21 -16.28 6.07
C ALA A 221 17.09 -15.37 5.57
N SER A 222 15.95 -15.39 6.25
CA SER A 222 14.94 -14.35 6.14
C SER A 222 15.62 -13.11 6.63
N MET A 223 15.97 -12.20 5.70
CA MET A 223 16.46 -10.87 6.03
C MET A 223 15.32 -10.14 6.74
N THR A 224 15.10 -10.44 8.01
CA THR A 224 14.06 -9.81 8.81
C THR A 224 14.72 -8.66 9.54
N PRO A 225 14.32 -7.41 9.26
CA PRO A 225 14.89 -6.30 9.96
C PRO A 225 14.38 -6.30 11.40
N THR A 226 15.27 -6.13 12.36
CA THR A 226 14.94 -6.02 13.78
C THR A 226 14.87 -4.56 14.20
N ASN A 227 14.11 -4.27 15.27
CA ASN A 227 14.02 -2.93 15.85
C ASN A 227 13.59 -1.82 14.85
N VAL A 228 12.62 -2.15 13.98
CA VAL A 228 12.05 -1.19 13.02
C VAL A 228 10.92 -0.40 13.69
N PHE A 229 11.20 0.85 14.02
CA PHE A 229 10.27 1.82 14.56
C PHE A 229 9.87 2.83 13.49
N VAL A 230 8.57 2.99 13.29
CA VAL A 230 7.99 3.95 12.34
C VAL A 230 6.92 4.76 13.04
N LYS A 231 6.87 6.07 12.77
CA LYS A 231 5.82 6.94 13.31
C LYS A 231 4.56 6.77 12.47
N ILE A 232 3.47 6.33 13.10
CA ILE A 232 2.16 6.21 12.46
C ILE A 232 1.35 7.47 12.79
N ILE A 233 0.84 8.15 11.76
CA ILE A 233 0.09 9.40 11.90
C ILE A 233 -1.28 9.21 11.27
N LYS A 234 -2.35 9.45 12.04
CA LYS A 234 -3.72 9.36 11.53
C LYS A 234 -3.94 10.38 10.39
N ARG A 235 -4.53 9.92 9.29
CA ARG A 235 -5.01 10.75 8.17
C ARG A 235 -6.37 11.32 8.56
N ILE A 236 -6.58 12.60 8.29
CA ILE A 236 -7.88 13.25 8.43
C ILE A 236 -8.31 13.61 7.00
N LYS A 237 -9.40 13.02 6.52
CA LYS A 237 -9.99 13.43 5.24
C LYS A 237 -10.75 14.74 5.46
N TYR A 238 -10.68 15.67 4.50
CA TYR A 238 -11.33 16.99 4.62
C TYR A 238 -12.84 16.87 4.89
N THR A 239 -13.48 15.83 4.33
CA THR A 239 -14.89 15.49 4.58
C THR A 239 -15.17 15.20 6.06
N GLU A 240 -14.29 14.49 6.75
CA GLU A 240 -14.41 14.18 8.18
C GLU A 240 -14.14 15.41 9.06
N TYR A 241 -13.20 16.28 8.66
CA TYR A 241 -12.90 17.52 9.37
C TYR A 241 -14.13 18.41 9.47
N VAL A 242 -14.82 18.63 8.34
CA VAL A 242 -16.01 19.49 8.29
C VAL A 242 -17.20 18.86 9.02
N SER A 243 -17.39 17.53 8.94
CA SER A 243 -18.41 16.84 9.74
C SER A 243 -18.17 16.99 11.25
N ARG A 244 -16.90 16.93 11.67
CA ARG A 244 -16.51 16.99 13.08
C ARG A 244 -16.58 18.41 13.66
N GLU A 245 -16.25 19.44 12.88
CA GLU A 245 -16.40 20.84 13.31
C GLU A 245 -17.86 21.35 13.25
N ARG A 246 -18.69 20.83 12.33
CA ARG A 246 -20.06 21.34 12.13
C ARG A 246 -21.17 20.46 12.71
N GLY A 247 -20.85 19.33 13.33
CA GLY A 247 -21.85 18.42 13.90
C GLY A 247 -22.77 17.77 12.85
N ILE A 248 -22.29 17.67 11.60
CA ILE A 248 -23.12 17.23 10.48
C ILE A 248 -22.95 15.72 10.28
N ASN A 249 -23.99 14.97 10.62
CA ASN A 249 -23.99 13.50 10.68
C ASN A 249 -24.77 12.81 9.55
N THR A 250 -25.32 13.56 8.59
CA THR A 250 -26.17 13.04 7.51
C THR A 250 -25.38 12.76 6.24
N TYR A 251 -25.74 11.67 5.55
CA TYR A 251 -25.09 11.20 4.32
C TYR A 251 -25.16 12.24 3.19
N GLU A 252 -26.25 13.01 3.08
CA GLU A 252 -26.46 14.02 2.03
C GLU A 252 -25.53 15.23 2.13
N ASP A 253 -25.12 15.61 3.35
CA ASP A 253 -24.26 16.77 3.55
C ASP A 253 -22.79 16.48 3.24
N ARG A 254 -22.35 15.22 3.38
CA ARG A 254 -21.00 14.79 2.98
C ARG A 254 -20.76 14.94 1.48
N HIS A 255 -21.80 14.76 0.67
CA HIS A 255 -21.75 14.86 -0.80
C HIS A 255 -21.74 16.30 -1.33
N ARG A 256 -22.14 17.30 -0.53
CA ARG A 256 -22.02 18.72 -0.89
C ARG A 256 -20.60 19.28 -0.74
N LEU A 257 -19.72 18.59 -0.02
CA LEU A 257 -18.38 19.08 0.37
C LEU A 257 -17.29 18.84 -0.69
N ILE A 258 -17.64 18.35 -1.89
CA ILE A 258 -16.71 17.93 -2.95
C ILE A 258 -16.02 19.11 -3.66
N ARG A 259 -16.43 20.37 -3.42
CA ARG A 259 -15.74 21.55 -3.97
C ARG A 259 -15.27 22.48 -2.85
N PRO A 260 -13.97 22.77 -2.73
CA PRO A 260 -13.54 23.84 -1.84
C PRO A 260 -14.07 25.17 -2.39
N PRO A 261 -14.77 25.99 -1.61
CA PRO A 261 -14.93 27.40 -1.95
C PRO A 261 -13.55 28.04 -1.79
N LEU A 262 -12.87 28.26 -2.91
CA LEU A 262 -11.56 28.90 -3.01
C LEU A 262 -11.40 30.27 -2.28
N PRO A 263 -12.44 31.02 -1.81
CA PRO A 263 -12.19 32.27 -1.07
C PRO A 263 -11.90 32.14 0.43
N LEU A 264 -12.25 31.03 1.10
CA LEU A 264 -12.26 30.98 2.59
C LEU A 264 -10.92 30.57 3.23
N ILE A 265 -10.08 29.83 2.51
CA ILE A 265 -8.76 29.40 3.02
C ILE A 265 -7.81 30.61 3.12
N HIS A 266 -7.98 31.60 2.25
CA HIS A 266 -7.08 32.76 2.22
C HIS A 266 -7.31 33.72 3.39
N SER A 267 -8.54 33.87 3.91
CA SER A 267 -8.83 34.78 5.03
C SER A 267 -8.34 34.24 6.37
N HIS A 268 -8.44 32.93 6.60
CA HIS A 268 -8.04 32.30 7.86
C HIS A 268 -6.51 32.18 7.96
N ILE A 269 -5.83 31.86 6.86
CA ILE A 269 -4.36 31.86 6.80
C ILE A 269 -3.84 33.30 6.94
N ARG A 270 -4.45 34.29 6.26
CA ARG A 270 -4.06 35.70 6.39
C ARG A 270 -4.26 36.22 7.82
N ALA A 271 -5.38 35.90 8.47
CA ALA A 271 -5.64 36.30 9.85
C ALA A 271 -4.74 35.58 10.89
N ALA A 272 -4.25 34.37 10.57
CA ALA A 272 -3.28 33.66 11.40
C ALA A 272 -1.86 34.24 11.23
N VAL A 273 -1.48 34.57 9.99
CA VAL A 273 -0.20 35.21 9.67
C VAL A 273 -0.13 36.63 10.23
N GLU A 274 -1.19 37.42 10.12
CA GLU A 274 -1.27 38.77 10.69
C GLU A 274 -1.25 38.77 12.22
N ARG A 275 -1.85 37.76 12.87
CA ARG A 275 -1.74 37.56 14.32
C ARG A 275 -0.30 37.22 14.74
N ALA A 276 0.37 36.35 14.00
CA ALA A 276 1.77 35.99 14.26
C ALA A 276 2.75 37.16 14.03
N HIS A 277 2.44 38.07 13.11
CA HIS A 277 3.22 39.29 12.89
C HIS A 277 3.00 40.35 13.98
N LYS A 278 1.78 40.49 14.52
CA LYS A 278 1.50 41.42 15.63
C LYS A 278 2.20 41.00 16.94
N THR A 279 2.27 39.70 17.23
CA THR A 279 2.99 39.17 18.40
C THR A 279 4.51 39.26 18.30
N ARG A 280 5.07 39.70 17.16
CA ARG A 280 6.53 39.79 16.94
C ARG A 280 7.10 41.20 17.14
N HIS A 281 6.26 42.21 17.37
CA HIS A 281 6.69 43.59 17.56
C HIS A 281 6.76 44.04 19.03
N ASP A 282 6.21 43.25 19.95
CA ASP A 282 6.33 43.43 21.39
C ASP A 282 7.16 42.27 21.96
N GLU A 283 8.49 42.39 21.92
CA GLU A 283 9.42 41.80 22.91
C GLU A 283 10.88 41.98 22.42
N ASN A 284 11.52 43.04 22.92
CA ASN A 284 12.98 43.14 23.01
C ASN A 284 13.46 42.18 24.11
N ILE A 285 13.76 40.92 23.81
CA ILE A 285 14.56 40.06 24.70
C ILE A 285 15.55 39.21 23.89
N THR A 286 16.78 39.23 24.41
CA THR A 286 18.02 38.63 23.93
C THR A 286 18.01 37.10 23.81
N ALA A 287 18.99 36.61 23.07
CA ALA A 287 19.25 35.23 22.70
C ALA A 287 19.22 34.17 23.83
N ASP A 288 19.07 32.93 23.36
CA ASP A 288 19.26 31.62 23.99
C ASP A 288 18.04 30.83 24.51
N ASN A 289 18.08 29.54 24.15
CA ASN A 289 17.34 28.39 24.65
C ASN A 289 15.99 27.98 24.00
N THR A 290 16.10 26.90 23.21
CA THR A 290 15.45 25.60 23.43
C THR A 290 14.01 25.63 23.97
N LEU A 291 13.01 25.35 23.13
CA LEU A 291 11.64 25.08 23.59
C LEU A 291 11.09 23.77 23.00
N LEU A 292 11.14 22.74 23.85
CA LEU A 292 10.16 21.65 23.91
C LEU A 292 8.75 22.25 24.00
N TRP A 293 7.79 21.70 23.25
CA TRP A 293 6.37 21.94 23.51
C TRP A 293 5.65 20.61 23.72
N GLY A 294 5.37 20.33 25.00
CA GLY A 294 4.43 19.33 25.46
C GLY A 294 2.99 19.82 25.32
N LEU A 295 2.08 18.88 25.04
CA LEU A 295 0.64 19.08 25.05
C LEU A 295 0.12 19.09 26.51
N PRO A 296 -0.87 19.94 26.87
CA PRO A 296 -1.45 19.94 28.20
C PRO A 296 -2.48 18.81 28.35
N VAL A 297 -2.38 18.14 29.51
CA VAL A 297 -3.36 17.25 30.11
C VAL A 297 -4.58 18.06 30.53
N PHE A 298 -5.79 17.61 30.17
CA PHE A 298 -7.04 18.07 30.79
C PHE A 298 -7.55 16.96 31.70
N GLN A 299 -7.57 17.24 33.01
CA GLN A 299 -8.35 16.54 34.03
C GLN A 299 -9.67 17.29 34.24
N ALA A 300 -10.76 16.54 34.34
CA ALA A 300 -11.88 16.77 35.24
C ALA A 300 -12.20 15.43 35.89
#